data_AF-A0A2N6EAC2-F1
#
_entry.id   AF-A0A2N6EAC2-F1
#
_cell.length_a   1.000
_cell.length_b   1.000
_cell.length_c   1.000
_cell.angle_alpha   90.00
_cell.angle_beta   90.00
_cell.angle_gamma   90.00
#
_symmetry.space_group_name_H-M   'P 1'
#
loop_
_entity.id
_entity.type
_entity.pdbx_description
1 polymer ?
#
loop_
_entity_poly.entity_id
_entity_poly.type
_entity_poly.pdbx_seq_one_letter_code
_entity_poly.pdbx_strand_id
1 'polypeptide(L)'
;MKFRLLFGILLLAHALLLPHLSERLKQRSVEVKLGYIPHPQILKVSVADHSLPVAEAAVMKVLFYFGTLVEKFQENIVIRPEYLNMYRTLETAILLDPYNMDGYYFAQAAFTWEVGRVKEVNRLLEIGVENRQWDYWLPFYIGFNRAYFLKDFAGAAPYMKLAAERSGDPLFAKLAARYFYESKQTDLGLLFLDTIIAQTKDKAIKATYEMRRAALLMVTALEKGVAAYRSARGSNPERIEDLVTEGLIPEVPVDPYGGNFYLDSDGRVRTTSKLAEQPK
;
A
#
# COMPACT_ATOMS: atom_id res chain seq x y z
N MET A 1 7.69 60.14 12.65
CA MET A 1 7.12 60.60 11.35
C MET A 1 7.69 59.84 10.15
N LYS A 2 9.02 59.69 10.02
CA LYS A 2 9.68 59.00 8.89
C LYS A 2 9.24 57.53 8.67
N PHE A 3 9.03 56.76 9.75
CA PHE A 3 8.60 55.35 9.64
C PHE A 3 7.17 55.19 9.10
N ARG A 4 6.23 56.04 9.52
CA ARG A 4 4.84 56.03 9.01
C ARG A 4 4.77 56.42 7.54
N LEU A 5 5.65 57.35 7.12
CA LEU A 5 5.74 57.80 5.74
C LEU A 5 6.36 56.72 4.83
N LEU A 6 7.41 56.03 5.31
CA LEU A 6 8.00 54.87 4.64
C LEU A 6 6.97 53.73 4.50
N PHE A 7 6.24 53.42 5.56
CA PHE A 7 5.19 52.40 5.56
C PHE A 7 4.07 52.74 4.58
N GLY A 8 3.63 54.00 4.53
CA GLY A 8 2.64 54.47 3.57
C GLY A 8 3.12 54.33 2.11
N ILE A 9 4.38 54.67 1.83
CA ILE A 9 4.99 54.51 0.50
C ILE A 9 5.06 53.03 0.10
N LEU A 10 5.46 52.15 1.01
CA LEU A 10 5.51 50.70 0.75
C LEU A 10 4.12 50.11 0.48
N LEU A 11 3.11 50.54 1.23
CA LEU A 11 1.70 50.15 1.01
C LEU A 11 1.19 50.61 -0.35
N LEU A 12 1.49 51.86 -0.73
CA LEU A 12 1.06 52.44 -2.00
C LEU A 12 1.77 51.78 -3.18
N ALA A 13 3.07 51.50 -3.05
CA ALA A 13 3.84 50.72 -4.02
C ALA A 13 3.29 49.30 -4.15
N HIS A 14 2.95 48.63 -3.04
CA HIS A 14 2.34 47.31 -3.05
C HIS A 14 0.97 47.32 -3.77
N ALA A 15 0.12 48.29 -3.46
CA ALA A 15 -1.19 48.46 -4.09
C ALA A 15 -1.10 48.75 -5.59
N LEU A 16 -0.09 49.51 -6.04
CA LEU A 16 0.14 49.80 -7.46
C LEU A 16 0.74 48.62 -8.23
N LEU A 17 1.53 47.76 -7.57
CA LEU A 17 2.15 46.60 -8.19
C LEU A 17 1.18 45.41 -8.34
N LEU A 18 0.21 45.26 -7.45
CA LEU A 18 -0.73 44.13 -7.43
C LEU A 18 -1.52 43.92 -8.74
N PRO A 19 -2.11 44.95 -9.38
CA PRO A 19 -2.86 44.78 -10.63
C PRO A 19 -1.96 44.34 -11.78
N HIS A 20 -0.78 44.96 -11.91
CA HIS A 20 0.20 44.62 -12.94
C HIS A 20 0.75 43.20 -12.79
N LEU A 21 1.02 42.78 -11.55
CA LEU A 21 1.42 41.40 -11.26
C LEU A 21 0.29 40.41 -11.55
N SER A 22 -0.95 40.75 -11.17
CA SER A 22 -2.13 39.91 -11.44
C SER A 22 -2.36 39.72 -12.94
N GLU A 23 -2.26 40.79 -13.72
CA GLU A 23 -2.46 40.75 -15.18
C GLU A 23 -1.34 39.99 -15.89
N ARG A 24 -0.08 40.18 -15.48
CA ARG A 24 1.05 39.35 -15.96
C ARG A 24 0.90 37.88 -15.60
N LEU A 25 0.39 37.56 -14.41
CA LEU A 25 0.15 36.17 -14.01
C LEU A 25 -0.93 35.53 -14.89
N LYS A 26 -1.97 36.28 -15.28
CA LYS A 26 -3.01 35.81 -16.23
C LYS A 26 -2.49 35.58 -17.65
N GLN A 27 -1.52 36.38 -18.10
CA GLN A 27 -0.99 36.32 -19.47
C GLN A 27 0.28 35.46 -19.62
N ARG A 28 0.77 34.87 -18.53
CA ARG A 28 2.01 34.08 -18.56
C ARG A 28 1.79 32.81 -19.39
N SER A 29 2.55 32.65 -20.48
CA SER A 29 2.67 31.36 -21.15
C SER A 29 3.26 30.35 -20.15
N VAL A 30 2.44 29.46 -19.62
CA VAL A 30 2.89 28.50 -18.62
C VAL A 30 3.69 27.42 -19.34
N GLU A 31 4.99 27.62 -19.49
CA GLU A 31 5.89 26.49 -19.66
C GLU A 31 5.88 25.77 -18.30
N VAL A 32 4.95 24.81 -18.15
CA VAL A 32 4.79 24.02 -16.93
C VAL A 32 6.01 23.11 -16.83
N LYS A 33 7.08 23.62 -16.21
CA LYS A 33 8.28 22.86 -15.90
C LYS A 33 8.42 22.71 -14.40
N LEU A 34 8.57 21.48 -13.96
CA LEU A 34 8.92 21.22 -12.57
C LEU A 34 10.37 21.65 -12.32
N GLY A 35 11.25 21.33 -13.26
CA GLY A 35 12.67 21.64 -13.17
C GLY A 35 13.44 20.64 -12.31
N TYR A 36 14.69 20.97 -12.03
CA TYR A 36 15.63 20.09 -11.34
C TYR A 36 15.71 20.39 -9.83
N ILE A 37 15.92 19.35 -9.04
CA ILE A 37 16.24 19.44 -7.61
C ILE A 37 17.64 18.83 -7.38
N PRO A 38 18.51 19.47 -6.57
CA PRO A 38 19.81 18.88 -6.26
C PRO A 38 19.71 17.56 -5.50
N HIS A 39 20.77 16.76 -5.54
CA HIS A 39 20.81 15.45 -4.88
C HIS A 39 20.50 15.56 -3.37
N PRO A 40 19.74 14.62 -2.77
CA PRO A 40 19.29 14.71 -1.38
C PRO A 40 20.43 14.92 -0.37
N GLN A 41 21.57 14.26 -0.57
CA GLN A 41 22.74 14.41 0.32
C GLN A 41 23.33 15.83 0.27
N ILE A 42 23.35 16.45 -0.91
CA ILE A 42 23.83 17.84 -1.07
C ILE A 42 22.85 18.78 -0.39
N LEU A 43 21.55 18.59 -0.63
CA LEU A 43 20.51 19.41 0.00
C LEU A 43 20.60 19.32 1.51
N LYS A 44 20.65 18.11 2.08
CA LYS A 44 20.70 17.87 3.53
C LYS A 44 21.85 18.63 4.20
N VAL A 45 23.02 18.71 3.56
CA VAL A 45 24.15 19.48 4.07
C VAL A 45 23.94 20.98 3.88
N SER A 46 23.43 21.41 2.72
CA SER A 46 23.28 22.83 2.38
C SER A 46 22.19 23.56 3.17
N VAL A 47 21.12 22.86 3.55
CA VAL A 47 19.95 23.47 4.20
C VAL A 47 19.96 23.33 5.72
N ALA A 48 20.89 22.55 6.27
CA ALA A 48 21.06 22.31 7.71
C ALA A 48 19.71 22.07 8.42
N ASP A 49 19.33 22.94 9.36
CA ASP A 49 18.11 22.82 10.18
C ASP A 49 16.81 23.08 9.40
N HIS A 50 16.89 23.55 8.16
CA HIS A 50 15.73 23.84 7.32
C HIS A 50 15.32 22.67 6.41
N SER A 51 15.75 21.44 6.70
CA SER A 51 15.42 20.27 5.87
C SER A 51 13.92 20.00 5.77
N LEU A 52 13.17 20.16 6.87
CA LEU A 52 11.72 19.93 6.92
C LEU A 52 10.93 20.89 6.01
N PRO A 53 11.06 22.24 6.14
CA PRO A 53 10.34 23.15 5.24
C PRO A 53 10.79 23.03 3.77
N VAL A 54 12.05 22.64 3.52
CA VAL A 54 12.54 22.38 2.16
C VAL A 54 11.91 21.12 1.57
N ALA A 55 11.76 20.05 2.36
CA ALA A 55 11.06 18.84 1.97
C ALA A 55 9.60 19.14 1.64
N GLU A 56 8.90 19.85 2.53
CA GLU A 56 7.50 20.25 2.34
C GLU A 56 7.32 21.08 1.06
N ALA A 57 8.18 22.09 0.86
CA ALA A 57 8.14 22.91 -0.36
C ALA A 57 8.37 22.07 -1.63
N ALA A 58 9.24 21.04 -1.57
CA ALA A 58 9.47 20.14 -2.68
C ALA A 58 8.25 19.27 -2.99
N VAL A 59 7.57 18.71 -1.98
CA VAL A 59 6.32 17.96 -2.17
C VAL A 59 5.23 18.86 -2.75
N MET A 60 5.01 20.04 -2.15
CA MET A 60 4.00 21.00 -2.61
C MET A 60 4.25 21.45 -4.05
N LYS A 61 5.53 21.63 -4.45
CA LYS A 61 5.90 21.93 -5.83
C LYS A 61 5.47 20.82 -6.80
N VAL A 62 5.63 19.55 -6.43
CA VAL A 62 5.17 18.41 -7.24
C VAL A 62 3.65 18.35 -7.31
N LEU A 63 2.96 18.59 -6.19
CA LEU A 63 1.49 18.61 -6.13
C LEU A 63 0.91 19.70 -7.05
N PHE A 64 1.41 20.93 -6.97
CA PHE A 64 0.95 22.01 -7.84
C PHE A 64 1.29 21.77 -9.31
N TYR A 65 2.48 21.24 -9.59
CA TYR A 65 2.85 20.86 -10.95
C TYR A 65 1.87 19.84 -11.52
N PHE A 66 1.58 18.77 -10.78
CA PHE A 66 0.64 17.75 -11.22
C PHE A 66 -0.79 18.28 -11.33
N GLY A 67 -1.24 19.10 -10.38
CA GLY A 67 -2.55 19.76 -10.45
C GLY A 67 -2.69 20.62 -11.71
N THR A 68 -1.63 21.35 -12.09
CA THR A 68 -1.60 22.13 -13.33
C THR A 68 -1.69 21.21 -14.56
N LEU A 69 -1.03 20.05 -14.55
CA LEU A 69 -1.16 19.08 -15.65
C LEU A 69 -2.59 18.55 -15.78
N VAL A 70 -3.26 18.28 -14.66
CA VAL A 70 -4.66 17.82 -14.65
C VAL A 70 -5.59 18.92 -15.18
N GLU A 71 -5.43 20.16 -14.73
CA GLU A 71 -6.18 21.31 -15.24
C GLU A 71 -6.00 21.49 -16.75
N LYS A 72 -4.75 21.46 -17.24
CA LYS A 72 -4.45 21.59 -18.66
C LYS A 72 -5.00 20.43 -19.48
N PHE A 73 -4.98 19.22 -18.93
CA PHE A 73 -5.62 18.06 -19.56
C PHE A 73 -7.14 18.26 -19.70
N GLN A 74 -7.81 18.82 -18.69
CA GLN A 74 -9.25 19.16 -18.78
C GLN A 74 -9.55 20.24 -19.83
N GLU A 75 -8.63 21.17 -20.05
CA GLU A 75 -8.70 22.17 -21.13
C GLU A 75 -8.33 21.61 -22.52
N ASN A 76 -8.10 20.29 -22.64
CA ASN A 76 -7.61 19.61 -23.86
C ASN A 76 -6.22 20.10 -24.33
N ILE A 77 -5.39 20.62 -23.42
CA ILE A 77 -4.01 21.02 -23.67
C ILE A 77 -3.08 19.88 -23.27
N VAL A 78 -2.41 19.26 -24.25
CA VAL A 78 -1.50 18.15 -23.99
C VAL A 78 -0.12 18.67 -23.61
N ILE A 79 0.24 18.51 -22.34
CA ILE A 79 1.58 18.77 -21.81
C ILE A 79 2.20 17.43 -21.43
N ARG A 80 3.41 17.15 -21.92
CA ARG A 80 4.14 15.93 -21.55
C ARG A 80 4.60 16.02 -20.09
N PRO A 81 4.15 15.14 -19.18
CA PRO A 81 4.52 15.22 -17.77
C PRO A 81 5.99 14.86 -17.51
N GLU A 82 6.63 15.58 -16.58
CA GLU A 82 7.99 15.31 -16.11
C GLU A 82 8.02 14.25 -14.99
N TYR A 83 7.44 13.07 -15.23
CA TYR A 83 7.31 12.03 -14.19
C TYR A 83 8.63 11.66 -13.49
N LEU A 84 9.73 11.61 -14.22
CA LEU A 84 11.05 11.33 -13.62
C LEU A 84 11.48 12.42 -12.63
N ASN A 85 11.27 13.69 -12.97
CA ASN A 85 11.64 14.80 -12.11
C ASN A 85 10.70 14.88 -10.91
N MET A 86 9.40 14.63 -11.11
CA MET A 86 8.44 14.51 -10.02
C MET A 86 8.86 13.42 -9.02
N TYR A 87 9.14 12.20 -9.51
CA TYR A 87 9.58 11.10 -8.65
C TYR A 87 10.87 11.45 -7.89
N ARG A 88 11.90 11.97 -8.58
CA ARG A 88 13.16 12.37 -7.93
C ARG A 88 12.96 13.47 -6.88
N THR A 89 12.02 14.38 -7.12
CA THR A 89 11.67 15.44 -6.19
C THR A 89 10.98 14.89 -4.95
N LEU A 90 10.04 13.96 -5.12
CA LEU A 90 9.39 13.25 -4.01
C LEU A 90 10.38 12.41 -3.21
N GLU A 91 11.24 11.64 -3.88
CA GLU A 91 12.30 10.84 -3.24
C GLU A 91 13.24 11.73 -2.43
N THR A 92 13.64 12.88 -3.00
CA THR A 92 14.47 13.85 -2.30
C THR A 92 13.77 14.45 -1.09
N ALA A 93 12.50 14.81 -1.22
CA ALA A 93 11.71 15.33 -0.10
C ALA A 93 11.59 14.29 1.01
N ILE A 94 11.27 13.04 0.69
CA ILE A 94 11.17 11.91 1.62
C ILE A 94 12.51 11.65 2.33
N LEU A 95 13.64 11.73 1.62
CA LEU A 95 14.96 11.53 2.24
C LEU A 95 15.37 12.68 3.17
N LEU A 96 14.82 13.88 2.97
CA LEU A 96 15.02 15.03 3.85
C LEU A 96 14.06 15.02 5.05
N ASP A 97 12.81 14.61 4.83
CA ASP A 97 11.78 14.43 5.85
C ASP A 97 11.00 13.13 5.63
N PRO A 98 11.47 12.01 6.22
CA PRO A 98 10.79 10.72 6.11
C PRO A 98 9.41 10.70 6.79
N TYR A 99 9.06 11.73 7.56
CA TYR A 99 7.79 11.87 8.24
C TYR A 99 6.75 12.62 7.40
N ASN A 100 7.11 13.16 6.24
CA ASN A 100 6.16 13.79 5.34
C ASN A 100 5.21 12.76 4.72
N MET A 101 3.94 12.77 5.12
CA MET A 101 2.94 11.79 4.66
C MET A 101 2.52 12.04 3.19
N ASP A 102 2.41 13.30 2.79
CA ASP A 102 1.87 13.71 1.50
C ASP A 102 2.73 13.19 0.34
N GLY A 103 4.05 13.19 0.51
CA GLY A 103 4.98 12.62 -0.45
C GLY A 103 4.70 11.14 -0.75
N TYR A 104 4.47 10.33 0.29
CA TYR A 104 4.16 8.90 0.11
C TYR A 104 2.79 8.68 -0.51
N TYR A 105 1.77 9.42 -0.07
CA TYR A 105 0.39 9.23 -0.53
C TYR A 105 0.23 9.66 -1.98
N PHE A 106 0.86 10.77 -2.35
CA PHE A 106 0.90 11.21 -3.73
C PHE A 106 1.70 10.25 -4.61
N ALA A 107 2.87 9.78 -4.15
CA ALA A 107 3.65 8.77 -4.86
C ALA A 107 2.82 7.49 -5.09
N GLN A 108 2.12 7.02 -4.06
CA GLN A 108 1.22 5.87 -4.14
C GLN A 108 0.11 6.10 -5.17
N ALA A 109 -0.60 7.23 -5.10
CA ALA A 109 -1.73 7.49 -5.98
C ALA A 109 -1.30 7.67 -7.46
N ALA A 110 -0.31 8.53 -7.70
CA ALA A 110 0.07 8.93 -9.05
C ALA A 110 1.00 7.90 -9.73
N PHE A 111 2.01 7.36 -9.03
CA PHE A 111 3.06 6.59 -9.71
C PHE A 111 2.77 5.10 -9.81
N THR A 112 1.85 4.56 -9.02
CA THR A 112 1.43 3.15 -9.18
C THR A 112 0.46 2.97 -10.33
N TRP A 113 -0.60 3.80 -10.39
CA TRP A 113 -1.68 3.68 -11.37
C TRP A 113 -1.33 4.35 -12.70
N GLU A 114 -0.94 5.63 -12.70
CA GLU A 114 -0.77 6.39 -13.94
C GLU A 114 0.54 6.05 -14.66
N VAL A 115 1.61 5.82 -13.90
CA VAL A 115 2.97 5.65 -14.45
C VAL A 115 3.43 4.19 -14.43
N GLY A 116 2.78 3.31 -13.66
CA GLY A 116 3.14 1.89 -13.56
C GLY A 116 4.47 1.61 -12.84
N ARG A 117 5.00 2.54 -12.05
CA ARG A 117 6.30 2.44 -11.36
C ARG A 117 6.16 1.86 -9.95
N VAL A 118 5.48 0.72 -9.88
CA VAL A 118 5.09 0.08 -8.62
C VAL A 118 6.30 -0.27 -7.74
N LYS A 119 7.39 -0.78 -8.34
CA LYS A 119 8.58 -1.18 -7.59
C LYS A 119 9.29 0.03 -6.98
N GLU A 120 9.37 1.13 -7.71
CA GLU A 120 9.93 2.39 -7.24
C GLU A 120 9.13 2.96 -6.09
N VAL A 121 7.80 2.99 -6.22
CA VAL A 121 6.92 3.45 -5.15
C VAL A 121 7.08 2.58 -3.90
N ASN A 122 7.14 1.24 -4.04
CA ASN A 122 7.37 0.37 -2.89
C ASN A 122 8.67 0.69 -2.16
N ARG A 123 9.76 1.00 -2.87
CA ARG A 123 11.02 1.44 -2.23
C ARG A 123 10.87 2.74 -1.46
N LEU A 124 10.12 3.70 -1.99
CA LEU A 124 9.80 4.92 -1.22
C LEU A 124 9.00 4.59 0.03
N LEU A 125 7.93 3.80 -0.10
CA LEU A 125 7.09 3.43 1.04
C LEU A 125 7.86 2.65 2.11
N GLU A 126 8.85 1.82 1.74
CA GLU A 126 9.72 1.11 2.68
C GLU A 126 10.49 2.07 3.60
N ILE A 127 11.01 3.19 3.06
CA ILE A 127 11.63 4.26 3.87
C ILE A 127 10.62 4.77 4.92
N GLY A 128 9.38 5.00 4.49
CA GLY A 128 8.34 5.46 5.39
C GLY A 128 7.94 4.41 6.44
N VAL A 129 7.94 3.12 6.10
CA VAL A 129 7.66 2.02 7.05
C VAL A 129 8.69 1.98 8.18
N GLU A 130 9.96 2.22 7.88
CA GLU A 130 11.07 2.25 8.85
C GLU A 130 10.97 3.43 9.82
N ASN A 131 10.57 4.60 9.31
CA ASN A 131 10.54 5.85 10.07
C ASN A 131 9.19 6.10 10.78
N ARG A 132 8.06 5.76 10.14
CA ARG A 132 6.69 6.00 10.62
C ARG A 132 6.08 4.72 11.16
N GLN A 133 6.57 4.27 12.32
CA GLN A 133 6.20 2.97 12.89
C GLN A 133 4.74 2.85 13.36
N TRP A 134 4.04 3.97 13.53
CA TRP A 134 2.60 4.00 13.83
C TRP A 134 1.71 3.91 12.58
N ASP A 135 2.29 4.18 11.40
CA ASP A 135 1.53 4.34 10.17
C ASP A 135 1.27 2.95 9.55
N TYR A 136 0.01 2.53 9.57
CA TYR A 136 -0.42 1.26 8.98
C TYR A 136 -0.75 1.37 7.49
N TRP A 137 -0.94 2.58 6.95
CA TRP A 137 -1.26 2.78 5.53
C TRP A 137 -0.07 2.46 4.64
N LEU A 138 1.15 2.84 5.04
CA LEU A 138 2.36 2.55 4.26
C LEU A 138 2.60 1.05 4.06
N PRO A 139 2.62 0.19 5.10
CA PRO A 139 2.75 -1.25 4.88
C PRO A 139 1.52 -1.82 4.15
N PHE A 140 0.30 -1.31 4.39
CA PHE A 140 -0.86 -1.70 3.61
C PHE A 140 -0.65 -1.43 2.11
N TYR A 141 -0.17 -0.25 1.72
CA TYR A 141 0.06 0.11 0.32
C TYR A 141 1.13 -0.78 -0.32
N ILE A 142 2.22 -1.09 0.39
CA ILE A 142 3.22 -2.03 -0.14
C ILE A 142 2.61 -3.43 -0.33
N GLY A 143 1.86 -3.93 0.66
CA GLY A 143 1.18 -5.22 0.59
C GLY A 143 0.16 -5.27 -0.55
N PHE A 144 -0.65 -4.22 -0.70
CA PHE A 144 -1.59 -4.05 -1.81
C PHE A 144 -0.85 -4.04 -3.15
N ASN A 145 0.19 -3.23 -3.29
CA ASN A 145 0.95 -3.10 -4.52
C ASN A 145 1.56 -4.43 -4.97
N ARG A 146 2.16 -5.16 -4.02
CA ARG A 146 2.75 -6.48 -4.26
C ARG A 146 1.69 -7.50 -4.70
N ALA A 147 0.57 -7.60 -3.98
CA ALA A 147 -0.47 -8.57 -4.30
C ALA A 147 -1.24 -8.21 -5.59
N TYR A 148 -1.63 -6.95 -5.76
CA TYR A 148 -2.50 -6.51 -6.83
C TYR A 148 -1.75 -6.35 -8.16
N PHE A 149 -0.68 -5.55 -8.18
CA PHE A 149 0.06 -5.25 -9.41
C PHE A 149 1.11 -6.32 -9.73
N LEU A 150 1.84 -6.81 -8.73
CA LEU A 150 2.97 -7.72 -8.95
C LEU A 150 2.60 -9.21 -8.82
N LYS A 151 1.39 -9.52 -8.34
CA LYS A 151 0.92 -10.89 -8.02
C LYS A 151 1.85 -11.62 -7.03
N ASP A 152 2.61 -10.88 -6.25
CA ASP A 152 3.55 -11.37 -5.25
C ASP A 152 2.86 -11.47 -3.89
N PHE A 153 2.08 -12.54 -3.70
CA PHE A 153 1.39 -12.78 -2.43
C PHE A 153 2.35 -13.11 -1.28
N ALA A 154 3.45 -13.81 -1.58
CA ALA A 154 4.48 -14.16 -0.60
C ALA A 154 5.13 -12.89 -0.03
N GLY A 155 5.49 -11.96 -0.91
CA GLY A 155 6.02 -10.68 -0.52
C GLY A 155 4.99 -9.73 0.08
N ALA A 156 3.70 -9.85 -0.25
CA ALA A 156 2.64 -8.99 0.28
C ALA A 156 2.23 -9.34 1.72
N ALA A 157 2.22 -10.62 2.06
CA ALA A 157 1.69 -11.11 3.35
C ALA A 157 2.40 -10.48 4.57
N PRO A 158 3.74 -10.36 4.62
CA PRO A 158 4.43 -9.73 5.75
C PRO A 158 4.06 -8.26 5.97
N TYR A 159 3.89 -7.48 4.90
CA TYR A 159 3.47 -6.08 5.02
C TYR A 159 2.02 -5.96 5.47
N MET A 160 1.15 -6.84 5.00
CA MET A 160 -0.25 -6.86 5.45
C MET A 160 -0.37 -7.28 6.92
N LYS A 161 0.48 -8.23 7.37
CA LYS A 161 0.67 -8.56 8.78
C LYS A 161 1.10 -7.33 9.58
N LEU A 162 2.11 -6.60 9.10
CA LEU A 162 2.59 -5.39 9.76
C LEU A 162 1.50 -4.30 9.84
N ALA A 163 0.68 -4.14 8.80
CA ALA A 163 -0.46 -3.23 8.83
C ALA A 163 -1.50 -3.65 9.89
N ALA A 164 -1.77 -4.96 10.02
CA ALA A 164 -2.65 -5.50 11.05
C ALA A 164 -2.12 -5.25 12.47
N GLU A 165 -0.82 -5.48 12.69
CA GLU A 165 -0.17 -5.27 13.98
C GLU A 165 -0.20 -3.79 14.40
N ARG A 166 -0.01 -2.87 13.45
CA ARG A 166 -0.03 -1.42 13.73
C ARG A 166 -1.42 -0.85 13.95
N SER A 167 -2.42 -1.35 13.24
CA SER A 167 -3.80 -0.81 13.28
C SER A 167 -4.70 -1.50 14.31
N GLY A 168 -4.47 -2.79 14.58
CA GLY A 168 -5.43 -3.64 15.27
C GLY A 168 -6.69 -3.98 14.45
N ASP A 169 -6.75 -3.59 13.17
CA ASP A 169 -7.92 -3.80 12.32
C ASP A 169 -7.96 -5.24 11.77
N PRO A 170 -9.07 -5.98 11.98
CA PRO A 170 -9.19 -7.34 11.49
C PRO A 170 -9.14 -7.49 9.97
N LEU A 171 -9.43 -6.44 9.21
CA LEU A 171 -9.36 -6.45 7.74
C LEU A 171 -7.95 -6.83 7.27
N PHE A 172 -6.91 -6.18 7.82
CA PHE A 172 -5.55 -6.44 7.40
C PHE A 172 -5.08 -7.82 7.84
N ALA A 173 -5.51 -8.29 9.02
CA ALA A 173 -5.20 -9.65 9.46
C ALA A 173 -5.85 -10.70 8.55
N LYS A 174 -7.11 -10.49 8.12
CA LYS A 174 -7.79 -11.35 7.12
C LYS A 174 -7.02 -11.36 5.80
N LEU A 175 -6.57 -10.19 5.32
CA LEU A 175 -5.79 -10.08 4.08
C LEU A 175 -4.42 -10.76 4.21
N ALA A 176 -3.71 -10.59 5.34
CA ALA A 176 -2.44 -11.25 5.60
C ALA A 176 -2.59 -12.78 5.58
N ALA A 177 -3.55 -13.32 6.33
CA ALA A 177 -3.87 -14.74 6.33
C ALA A 177 -4.28 -15.25 4.93
N ARG A 178 -4.98 -14.44 4.14
CA ARG A 178 -5.30 -14.76 2.75
C ARG A 178 -4.05 -14.80 1.87
N TYR A 179 -3.14 -13.86 1.99
CA TYR A 179 -1.92 -13.85 1.17
C TYR A 179 -0.94 -14.95 1.56
N PHE A 180 -0.82 -15.29 2.85
CA PHE A 180 -0.10 -16.48 3.29
C PHE A 180 -0.70 -17.76 2.72
N TYR A 181 -2.03 -17.88 2.76
CA TYR A 181 -2.71 -18.95 2.07
C TYR A 181 -2.35 -18.92 0.59
N GLU A 182 -2.67 -17.89 -0.19
CA GLU A 182 -2.44 -17.84 -1.66
C GLU A 182 -1.00 -18.17 -2.07
N SER A 183 0.00 -17.82 -1.25
CA SER A 183 1.42 -18.09 -1.46
C SER A 183 1.91 -19.48 -1.01
N LYS A 184 1.02 -20.39 -0.61
CA LYS A 184 1.33 -21.74 -0.09
C LYS A 184 2.16 -21.72 1.20
N GLN A 185 1.99 -20.66 1.98
CA GLN A 185 2.64 -20.45 3.28
C GLN A 185 1.60 -20.49 4.41
N THR A 186 0.63 -21.42 4.32
CA THR A 186 -0.49 -21.53 5.26
C THR A 186 -0.02 -21.61 6.72
N ASP A 187 1.09 -22.32 6.98
CA ASP A 187 1.69 -22.43 8.32
C ASP A 187 2.14 -21.08 8.89
N LEU A 188 2.70 -20.19 8.07
CA LEU A 188 3.04 -18.83 8.51
C LEU A 188 1.78 -18.00 8.80
N GLY A 189 0.72 -18.22 8.01
CA GLY A 189 -0.59 -17.62 8.27
C GLY A 189 -1.20 -18.07 9.59
N LEU A 190 -1.10 -19.36 9.92
CA LEU A 190 -1.56 -19.93 11.18
C LEU A 190 -0.76 -19.37 12.37
N LEU A 191 0.57 -19.34 12.27
CA LEU A 191 1.43 -18.76 13.31
C LEU A 191 1.12 -17.28 13.56
N PHE A 192 0.88 -16.51 12.50
CA PHE A 192 0.45 -15.12 12.61
C PHE A 192 -0.91 -15.01 13.33
N LEU A 193 -1.90 -15.82 12.93
CA LEU A 193 -3.22 -15.82 13.56
C LEU A 193 -3.15 -16.21 15.04
N ASP A 194 -2.36 -17.21 15.41
CA ASP A 194 -2.11 -17.58 16.81
C ASP A 194 -1.58 -16.38 17.62
N THR A 195 -0.62 -15.65 17.04
CA THR A 195 -0.01 -14.49 17.68
C THR A 195 -1.03 -13.37 17.90
N ILE A 196 -1.80 -13.00 16.87
CA ILE A 196 -2.75 -11.88 16.97
C ILE A 196 -3.96 -12.24 17.83
N ILE A 197 -4.42 -13.50 17.83
CA ILE A 197 -5.46 -14.01 18.73
C ILE A 197 -5.05 -13.86 20.20
N ALA A 198 -3.80 -14.19 20.53
CA ALA A 198 -3.28 -14.06 21.90
C ALA A 198 -3.21 -12.61 22.39
N GLN A 199 -2.99 -11.65 21.47
CA GLN A 199 -2.87 -10.23 21.78
C GLN A 199 -4.22 -9.48 21.76
N THR A 200 -5.23 -10.04 21.09
CA THR A 200 -6.53 -9.38 20.91
C THR A 200 -7.42 -9.53 22.14
N LYS A 201 -7.85 -8.39 22.69
CA LYS A 201 -8.74 -8.33 23.86
C LYS A 201 -10.22 -8.33 23.48
N ASP A 202 -10.58 -7.69 22.38
CA ASP A 202 -11.96 -7.62 21.92
C ASP A 202 -12.45 -9.00 21.49
N LYS A 203 -13.55 -9.46 22.09
CA LYS A 203 -14.08 -10.82 21.87
C LYS A 203 -14.61 -11.02 20.44
N ALA A 204 -15.20 -10.00 19.83
CA ALA A 204 -15.76 -10.10 18.48
C ALA A 204 -14.65 -10.14 17.42
N ILE A 205 -13.63 -9.31 17.58
CA ILE A 205 -12.42 -9.34 16.73
C ILE A 205 -11.69 -10.67 16.91
N LYS A 206 -11.53 -11.14 18.16
CA LYS A 206 -10.88 -12.43 18.44
C LYS A 206 -11.62 -13.59 17.78
N ALA A 207 -12.96 -13.64 17.89
CA ALA A 207 -13.77 -14.66 17.23
C ALA A 207 -13.60 -14.66 15.70
N THR A 208 -13.41 -13.48 15.11
CA THR A 208 -13.14 -13.33 13.68
C THR A 208 -11.82 -13.99 13.28
N TYR A 209 -10.77 -13.85 14.10
CA TYR A 209 -9.48 -14.50 13.88
C TYR A 209 -9.53 -16.01 14.13
N GLU A 210 -10.24 -16.44 15.17
CA GLU A 210 -10.43 -17.86 15.49
C GLU A 210 -11.17 -18.60 14.38
N MET A 211 -12.22 -18.00 13.81
CA MET A 211 -12.92 -18.55 12.65
C MET A 211 -11.99 -18.70 11.44
N ARG A 212 -11.18 -17.66 11.16
CA ARG A 212 -10.21 -17.70 10.06
C ARG A 212 -9.15 -18.79 10.28
N ARG A 213 -8.66 -18.91 11.51
CA ARG A 213 -7.69 -19.93 11.91
C ARG A 213 -8.26 -21.34 11.76
N ALA A 214 -9.48 -21.56 12.22
CA ALA A 214 -10.17 -22.85 12.09
C ALA A 214 -10.28 -23.28 10.61
N ALA A 215 -10.67 -22.36 9.73
CA ALA A 215 -10.74 -22.63 8.30
C ALA A 215 -9.38 -22.99 7.70
N LEU A 216 -8.31 -22.28 8.09
CA LEU A 216 -6.95 -22.61 7.63
C LEU A 216 -6.43 -23.94 8.18
N LEU A 217 -6.77 -24.32 9.41
CA LEU A 217 -6.41 -25.64 9.95
C LEU A 217 -7.04 -26.78 9.15
N MET A 218 -8.31 -26.62 8.74
CA MET A 218 -9.00 -27.58 7.89
C MET A 218 -8.36 -27.67 6.50
N VAL A 219 -7.99 -26.53 5.90
CA VAL A 219 -7.21 -26.49 4.65
C VAL A 219 -5.90 -27.24 4.82
N THR A 220 -5.12 -26.97 5.88
CA THR A 220 -3.85 -27.64 6.14
C THR A 220 -4.02 -29.16 6.33
N ALA A 221 -5.07 -29.60 7.01
CA ALA A 221 -5.37 -31.02 7.18
C ALA A 221 -5.67 -31.70 5.84
N LEU A 222 -6.48 -31.06 4.99
CA LEU A 222 -6.77 -31.53 3.64
C LEU A 222 -5.52 -31.53 2.74
N GLU A 223 -4.69 -30.48 2.79
CA GLU A 223 -3.43 -30.39 2.04
C GLU A 223 -2.47 -31.52 2.43
N LYS A 224 -2.40 -31.87 3.73
CA LYS A 224 -1.65 -33.05 4.21
C LYS A 224 -2.21 -34.36 3.66
N GLY A 225 -3.53 -34.52 3.64
CA GLY A 225 -4.20 -35.67 3.03
C GLY A 225 -3.87 -35.81 1.54
N VAL A 226 -3.94 -34.71 0.79
CA VAL A 226 -3.55 -34.66 -0.64
C VAL A 226 -2.09 -35.05 -0.83
N ALA A 227 -1.18 -34.53 0.00
CA ALA A 227 0.24 -34.88 -0.07
C ALA A 227 0.49 -36.38 0.23
N ALA A 228 -0.22 -36.94 1.21
CA ALA A 228 -0.16 -38.36 1.53
C ALA A 228 -0.71 -39.23 0.37
N TYR A 229 -1.85 -38.84 -0.21
CA TYR A 229 -2.44 -39.50 -1.38
C TYR A 229 -1.44 -39.51 -2.54
N ARG A 230 -0.85 -38.35 -2.85
CA ARG A 230 0.16 -38.22 -3.91
C ARG A 230 1.38 -39.10 -3.66
N SER A 231 1.81 -39.21 -2.42
CA SER A 231 2.96 -40.05 -2.04
C SER A 231 2.66 -41.54 -2.20
N ALA A 232 1.41 -41.96 -1.98
CA ALA A 232 0.98 -43.36 -2.11
C ALA A 232 0.63 -43.77 -3.55
N ARG A 233 -0.03 -42.89 -4.32
CA ARG A 233 -0.60 -43.20 -5.64
C ARG A 233 0.18 -42.62 -6.82
N GLY A 234 1.09 -41.67 -6.57
CA GLY A 234 1.84 -40.96 -7.62
C GLY A 234 1.04 -39.89 -8.37
N SER A 235 -0.26 -39.73 -8.10
CA SER A 235 -1.15 -38.72 -8.68
C SER A 235 -1.90 -37.93 -7.61
N ASN A 236 -2.50 -36.79 -7.97
CA ASN A 236 -3.44 -36.12 -7.07
C ASN A 236 -4.78 -36.87 -7.03
N PRO A 237 -5.52 -36.77 -5.91
CA PRO A 237 -6.92 -37.20 -5.88
C PRO A 237 -7.75 -36.31 -6.83
N GLU A 238 -8.80 -36.88 -7.42
CA GLU A 238 -9.71 -36.13 -8.29
C GLU A 238 -10.67 -35.27 -7.46
N ARG A 239 -11.05 -35.78 -6.28
CA ARG A 239 -11.96 -35.10 -5.37
C ARG A 239 -11.49 -35.20 -3.91
N ILE A 240 -12.01 -34.31 -3.07
CA ILE A 240 -11.71 -34.34 -1.63
C ILE A 240 -12.23 -35.63 -0.98
N GLU A 241 -13.34 -36.18 -1.47
CA GLU A 241 -13.93 -37.42 -0.95
C GLU A 241 -13.02 -38.64 -1.14
N ASP A 242 -12.13 -38.64 -2.14
CA ASP A 242 -11.17 -39.71 -2.37
C ASP A 242 -10.21 -39.87 -1.18
N LEU A 243 -9.94 -38.77 -0.45
CA LEU A 243 -9.13 -38.80 0.77
C LEU A 243 -9.80 -39.58 1.90
N VAL A 244 -11.13 -39.56 1.96
CA VAL A 244 -11.92 -40.33 2.93
C VAL A 244 -11.95 -41.80 2.52
N THR A 245 -12.19 -42.09 1.24
CA THR A 245 -12.23 -43.46 0.71
C THR A 245 -10.92 -44.21 0.93
N GLU A 246 -9.79 -43.52 0.80
CA GLU A 246 -8.45 -44.09 1.08
C GLU A 246 -8.08 -44.10 2.58
N GLY A 247 -8.95 -43.61 3.46
CA GLY A 247 -8.70 -43.57 4.91
C GLY A 247 -7.60 -42.58 5.33
N LEU A 248 -7.26 -41.60 4.48
CA LEU A 248 -6.24 -40.58 4.77
C LEU A 248 -6.78 -39.49 5.69
N ILE A 249 -8.09 -39.26 5.66
CA ILE A 249 -8.84 -38.41 6.60
C ILE A 249 -10.11 -39.15 7.03
N PRO A 250 -10.62 -38.92 8.26
CA PRO A 250 -11.82 -39.60 8.76
C PRO A 250 -13.10 -39.14 8.06
N GLU A 251 -13.19 -37.84 7.78
CA GLU A 251 -14.32 -37.19 7.11
C GLU A 251 -13.87 -35.88 6.46
N VAL A 252 -14.68 -35.36 5.55
CA VAL A 252 -14.44 -34.03 4.97
C VAL A 252 -14.86 -32.96 5.98
N PRO A 253 -13.94 -32.06 6.42
CA PRO A 253 -14.28 -31.04 7.40
C PRO A 253 -15.28 -30.02 6.82
N VAL A 254 -16.11 -29.46 7.69
CA VAL A 254 -17.07 -28.40 7.33
C VAL A 254 -16.40 -27.05 7.34
N ASP A 255 -16.51 -26.27 6.26
CA ASP A 255 -15.97 -24.92 6.20
C ASP A 255 -16.69 -23.99 7.20
N PRO A 256 -15.98 -23.32 8.12
CA PRO A 256 -16.56 -22.39 9.09
C PRO A 256 -17.33 -21.23 8.45
N TYR A 257 -17.02 -20.90 7.18
CA TYR A 257 -17.72 -19.86 6.42
C TYR A 257 -18.95 -20.38 5.65
N GLY A 258 -19.31 -21.66 5.78
CA GLY A 258 -20.47 -22.27 5.12
C GLY A 258 -20.23 -22.71 3.67
N GLY A 259 -18.97 -22.82 3.25
CA GLY A 259 -18.58 -23.35 1.94
C GLY A 259 -18.37 -24.86 1.91
N ASN A 260 -17.98 -25.36 0.75
CA ASN A 260 -17.53 -26.75 0.55
C ASN A 260 -16.08 -26.74 0.05
N PHE A 261 -15.26 -27.63 0.60
CA PHE A 261 -13.89 -27.81 0.15
C PHE A 261 -13.85 -28.59 -1.18
N TYR A 262 -12.94 -28.20 -2.06
CA TYR A 262 -12.70 -28.85 -3.35
C TYR A 262 -11.23 -28.72 -3.75
N LEU A 263 -10.80 -29.47 -4.77
CA LEU A 263 -9.47 -29.35 -5.37
C LEU A 263 -9.56 -28.53 -6.65
N ASP A 264 -8.69 -27.53 -6.80
CA ASP A 264 -8.54 -26.84 -8.09
C ASP A 264 -7.70 -27.68 -9.08
N SER A 265 -7.53 -27.15 -10.30
CA SER A 265 -6.77 -27.81 -11.37
C SER A 265 -5.32 -28.13 -11.01
N ASP A 266 -4.75 -27.43 -10.02
CA ASP A 266 -3.38 -27.64 -9.55
C ASP A 266 -3.31 -28.66 -8.39
N GLY A 267 -4.46 -29.27 -8.04
CA GLY A 267 -4.60 -30.18 -6.90
C GLY A 267 -4.52 -29.47 -5.56
N ARG A 268 -4.89 -28.18 -5.52
CA ARG A 268 -4.83 -27.37 -4.31
C ARG A 268 -6.19 -27.29 -3.65
N VAL A 269 -6.20 -27.36 -2.32
CA VAL A 269 -7.43 -27.27 -1.52
C VAL A 269 -7.97 -25.83 -1.56
N ARG A 270 -9.19 -25.69 -2.07
CA ARG A 270 -9.98 -24.46 -2.15
C ARG A 270 -11.30 -24.63 -1.42
N THR A 271 -11.99 -23.52 -1.16
CA THR A 271 -13.38 -23.53 -0.66
C THR A 271 -14.25 -22.57 -1.47
N THR A 272 -15.52 -22.93 -1.65
CA THR A 272 -16.53 -22.10 -2.32
C THR A 272 -16.81 -20.79 -1.58
N SER A 273 -16.61 -20.74 -0.26
CA SER A 273 -16.77 -19.50 0.52
C SER A 273 -15.67 -18.46 0.24
N LYS A 274 -14.57 -18.88 -0.41
CA LYS A 274 -13.33 -18.09 -0.57
C LYS A 274 -12.78 -17.59 0.77
N LEU A 275 -13.06 -18.33 1.85
CA LEU A 275 -12.70 -18.01 3.23
C LEU A 275 -13.22 -16.62 3.66
N ALA A 276 -14.42 -16.28 3.20
CA ALA A 276 -15.10 -15.02 3.49
C ALA A 276 -16.57 -15.27 3.87
N GLU A 277 -17.09 -14.42 4.74
CA GLU A 277 -18.50 -14.44 5.12
C GLU A 277 -19.37 -14.22 3.88
N GLN A 278 -20.35 -15.10 3.67
CA GLN A 278 -21.28 -14.99 2.56
C GLN A 278 -22.35 -13.94 2.90
N PRO A 279 -22.72 -13.07 1.95
CA PRO A 279 -23.86 -12.20 2.15
C PRO A 279 -25.11 -13.06 2.38
N LYS A 280 -25.91 -12.68 3.39
CA LYS A 280 -27.22 -13.29 3.65
C LYS A 280 -28.20 -12.96 2.54
#